data_AF-A0A2E1U2P1-F1
#
_entry.id   AF-A0A2E1U2P1-F1
#
_cell.length_a   1.000
_cell.length_b   1.000
_cell.length_c   1.000
_cell.angle_alpha   90.00
_cell.angle_beta   90.00
_cell.angle_gamma   90.00
#
_symmetry.space_group_name_H-M   'P 1'
#
loop_
_entity.id
_entity.type
_entity.pdbx_description
1 polymer ?
#
loop_
_entity_poly.entity_id
_entity_poly.type
_entity_poly.pdbx_seq_one_letter_code
_entity_poly.pdbx_strand_id
1 'polypeptide(L)'
;MYGVNYFFSAEGNDKNSGTSELSSWRLINKLDEIPLNAGDTVNVRCGDEFHGSVKLYNLQGDDENPIIFRSYNNGIKPLLSGNSRTDQSVLSFSNFKR
;
A
#
# COMPACT_ATOMS: atom_id res chain seq x y z
N MET A 1 -17.24 1.45 -12.29
CA MET A 1 -15.81 1.19 -12.55
C MET A 1 -15.32 0.32 -11.41
N TYR A 2 -14.53 -0.73 -11.67
CA TYR A 2 -14.02 -1.63 -10.62
C TYR A 2 -12.55 -1.30 -10.37
N GLY A 3 -12.24 -0.76 -9.19
CA GLY A 3 -10.86 -0.59 -8.75
C GLY A 3 -10.22 -1.92 -8.37
N VAL A 4 -8.89 -2.00 -8.47
CA VAL A 4 -8.11 -3.18 -8.14
C VAL A 4 -7.68 -3.12 -6.67
N ASN A 5 -7.78 -4.26 -5.99
CA ASN A 5 -7.29 -4.40 -4.62
C ASN A 5 -5.90 -5.02 -4.63
N TYR A 6 -4.90 -4.28 -4.18
CA TYR A 6 -3.54 -4.74 -3.99
C TYR A 6 -3.31 -5.13 -2.53
N PHE A 7 -2.55 -6.19 -2.28
CA PHE A 7 -2.31 -6.74 -0.95
C PHE A 7 -0.81 -6.90 -0.69
N PHE A 8 -0.37 -6.43 0.48
CA PHE A 8 1.00 -6.49 0.96
C PHE A 8 1.07 -7.21 2.31
N SER A 9 1.95 -8.20 2.41
CA SER A 9 2.20 -9.01 3.61
C SER A 9 3.69 -9.37 3.66
N ALA A 10 4.31 -9.34 4.84
CA ALA A 10 5.70 -9.77 5.02
C ALA A 10 5.93 -11.25 4.66
N GLU A 11 4.87 -12.06 4.71
CA GLU A 11 4.85 -13.46 4.28
C GLU A 11 4.50 -13.64 2.79
N GLY A 12 4.25 -12.54 2.08
CA GLY A 12 3.90 -12.55 0.66
C GLY A 12 5.07 -12.98 -0.25
N ASN A 13 4.81 -12.95 -1.55
CA ASN A 13 5.82 -13.25 -2.57
C ASN A 13 5.71 -12.27 -3.73
N ASP A 14 6.83 -11.62 -4.07
CA ASP A 14 6.89 -10.59 -5.12
C ASP A 14 6.68 -11.13 -6.55
N LYS A 15 6.62 -12.47 -6.71
CA LYS A 15 6.21 -13.16 -7.94
C LYS A 15 4.70 -13.35 -8.05
N ASN A 16 3.94 -13.08 -6.98
CA ASN A 16 2.49 -13.19 -7.00
C ASN A 16 1.85 -12.04 -7.80
N SER A 17 0.55 -12.16 -8.07
CA SER A 17 -0.23 -11.11 -8.73
C SER A 17 -0.46 -9.87 -7.86
N GLY A 18 -0.34 -9.98 -6.53
CA GLY A 18 -0.62 -8.89 -5.58
C GLY A 18 -2.11 -8.59 -5.41
N THR A 19 -3.01 -9.26 -6.12
CA THR A 19 -4.43 -8.88 -6.23
C THR A 19 -5.36 -9.59 -5.25
N SER A 20 -4.82 -10.40 -4.34
CA SER A 20 -5.58 -11.07 -3.28
C SER A 20 -4.72 -11.27 -2.03
N GLU A 21 -5.34 -11.50 -0.88
CA GLU A 21 -4.62 -11.75 0.38
C GLU A 21 -3.67 -12.97 0.27
N LEU A 22 -4.12 -14.06 -0.38
CA LEU A 22 -3.33 -15.28 -0.61
C LEU A 22 -2.22 -15.08 -1.64
N SER A 23 -2.34 -14.06 -2.50
CA SER A 23 -1.36 -13.72 -3.54
C SER A 23 -0.72 -12.36 -3.29
N SER A 24 -0.51 -12.00 -2.01
CA SER A 24 0.08 -10.73 -1.61
C SER A 24 1.56 -10.60 -1.99
N TRP A 25 2.01 -9.35 -2.16
CA TRP A 25 3.42 -9.00 -2.34
C TRP A 25 4.12 -8.79 -1.02
N ARG A 26 5.44 -8.98 -1.02
CA ARG A 26 6.28 -8.85 0.17
C ARG A 26 6.96 -7.49 0.27
N LEU A 27 7.42 -6.95 -0.83
CA LEU A 27 8.15 -5.69 -0.87
C LEU A 27 7.21 -4.54 -1.22
N ILE A 28 7.18 -3.51 -0.38
CA ILE A 28 6.38 -2.31 -0.64
C ILE A 28 6.83 -1.59 -1.92
N ASN A 29 8.07 -1.79 -2.37
CA ASN A 29 8.59 -1.26 -3.62
C ASN A 29 7.80 -1.72 -4.86
N LYS A 30 7.04 -2.82 -4.78
CA LYS A 30 6.12 -3.21 -5.86
C LYS A 30 5.09 -2.13 -6.18
N LEU A 31 4.79 -1.27 -5.21
CA LEU A 31 3.89 -0.15 -5.39
C LEU A 31 4.42 0.91 -6.38
N ASP A 32 5.73 0.98 -6.61
CA ASP A 32 6.35 1.84 -7.64
C ASP A 32 6.21 1.27 -9.05
N GLU A 33 5.99 -0.04 -9.17
CA GLU A 33 5.89 -0.74 -10.46
C GLU A 33 4.45 -0.80 -11.00
N ILE A 34 3.45 -0.53 -10.14
CA ILE A 34 2.04 -0.63 -10.52
C ILE A 34 1.45 0.74 -10.90
N PRO A 35 0.64 0.80 -11.96
CA PRO A 35 -0.14 1.99 -12.26
C PRO A 35 -1.36 2.05 -11.33
N LEU A 36 -1.26 2.82 -10.25
CA LEU A 36 -2.41 3.11 -9.38
C LEU A 36 -3.35 4.10 -10.05
N ASN A 37 -4.61 3.70 -10.21
CA ASN A 37 -5.68 4.49 -10.81
C ASN A 37 -6.80 4.78 -9.80
N ALA A 38 -7.64 5.76 -10.11
CA ALA A 38 -8.85 6.07 -9.36
C ALA A 38 -9.68 4.81 -9.03
N GLY A 39 -10.02 4.63 -7.75
CA GLY A 39 -10.76 3.49 -7.21
C GLY A 39 -9.89 2.34 -6.70
N ASP A 40 -8.59 2.34 -6.99
CA ASP A 40 -7.68 1.28 -6.50
C ASP A 40 -7.50 1.34 -4.98
N THR A 41 -7.31 0.17 -4.38
CA THR A 41 -7.12 0.03 -2.93
C THR A 41 -5.85 -0.73 -2.64
N VAL A 42 -4.98 -0.14 -1.83
CA VAL A 42 -3.75 -0.74 -1.32
C VAL A 42 -3.99 -1.20 0.12
N ASN A 43 -3.90 -2.51 0.33
CA ASN A 43 -4.12 -3.17 1.60
C ASN A 43 -2.78 -3.65 2.17
N VAL A 44 -2.40 -3.15 3.35
CA VAL A 44 -1.17 -3.55 4.03
C VAL A 44 -1.50 -4.33 5.30
N ARG A 45 -0.90 -5.51 5.51
CA ARG A 45 -1.27 -6.39 6.62
C ARG A 45 -0.86 -5.79 7.98
N CYS A 46 -1.78 -5.73 8.93
CA CYS A 46 -1.48 -5.35 10.31
C CYS A 46 -0.49 -6.32 10.95
N GLY A 47 0.44 -5.78 11.75
CA GLY A 47 1.51 -6.52 12.41
C GLY A 47 2.81 -6.62 11.62
N ASP A 48 2.80 -6.28 10.32
CA ASP A 48 3.97 -6.36 9.47
C ASP A 48 4.72 -5.03 9.38
N GLU A 49 6.05 -5.13 9.26
CA GLU A 49 6.95 -4.00 9.04
C GLU A 49 7.52 -4.07 7.63
N PHE A 50 7.34 -2.98 6.88
CA PHE A 50 7.89 -2.83 5.54
C PHE A 50 8.95 -1.76 5.54
N HIS A 51 10.16 -2.14 5.15
CA HIS A 51 11.28 -1.24 4.96
C HIS A 51 11.48 -1.01 3.47
N GLY A 52 11.37 0.25 3.05
CA GLY A 52 11.43 0.58 1.63
C GLY A 52 11.04 2.02 1.40
N SER A 53 11.41 2.56 0.24
CA SER A 53 10.97 3.90 -0.16
C SER A 53 10.06 3.74 -1.35
N VAL A 54 8.81 4.15 -1.20
CA VAL A 54 7.84 4.20 -2.30
C VAL A 54 7.77 5.62 -2.80
N LYS A 55 7.79 5.77 -4.12
CA LYS A 55 7.65 7.03 -4.83
C LYS A 55 6.37 7.00 -5.66
N LEU A 56 5.28 7.46 -5.05
CA LEU A 56 4.00 7.61 -5.73
C LEU A 56 3.94 8.98 -6.40
N TYR A 57 3.97 8.98 -7.73
CA TYR A 57 3.83 10.18 -8.54
C TYR A 57 2.47 10.19 -9.25
N ASN A 58 1.90 11.38 -9.41
CA ASN A 58 0.70 11.61 -10.23
C ASN A 58 -0.51 10.74 -9.89
N LEU A 59 -0.68 10.34 -8.62
CA LEU A 59 -1.90 9.68 -8.16
C LEU A 59 -3.09 10.62 -8.34
N GLN A 60 -4.02 10.23 -9.20
CA GLN A 60 -5.29 10.94 -9.41
C GLN A 60 -6.43 10.01 -9.02
N GLY A 61 -6.97 10.22 -7.83
CA GLY A 61 -8.30 9.76 -7.47
C GLY A 61 -9.31 10.86 -7.76
N ASP A 62 -10.58 10.48 -7.88
CA ASP A 62 -11.71 11.41 -7.87
C ASP A 62 -12.61 11.13 -6.66
N ASP A 63 -13.53 12.05 -6.35
CA ASP A 63 -14.40 11.93 -5.16
C ASP A 63 -15.29 10.66 -5.20
N GLU A 64 -15.63 10.17 -6.39
CA GLU A 64 -16.41 8.94 -6.57
C GLU A 64 -15.53 7.69 -6.51
N ASN A 65 -14.24 7.81 -6.87
CA ASN A 65 -13.26 6.72 -6.98
C ASN A 65 -11.90 7.16 -6.41
N PRO A 66 -11.78 7.32 -5.08
CA PRO A 66 -10.50 7.68 -4.47
C PRO A 66 -9.52 6.50 -4.53
N ILE A 67 -8.22 6.79 -4.50
CA ILE A 67 -7.18 5.78 -4.28
C ILE A 67 -7.04 5.59 -2.76
N ILE A 68 -7.30 4.38 -2.28
CA ILE A 68 -7.40 4.09 -0.85
C ILE A 68 -6.16 3.36 -0.37
N PHE A 69 -5.50 3.88 0.65
CA PHE A 69 -4.45 3.16 1.39
C PHE A 69 -4.99 2.78 2.76
N ARG A 70 -5.08 1.48 3.04
CA ARG A 70 -5.59 0.98 4.31
C ARG A 70 -4.82 -0.23 4.79
N SER A 71 -4.92 -0.48 6.09
CA SER A 71 -4.44 -1.72 6.67
C SER A 71 -5.56 -2.77 6.71
N TYR A 72 -5.20 -4.05 6.60
CA TYR A 72 -6.13 -5.17 6.72
C TYR A 72 -5.67 -6.16 7.79
N ASN A 73 -6.60 -7.00 8.26
CA ASN A 73 -6.50 -7.81 9.47
C ASN A 73 -6.46 -6.98 10.77
N ASN A 74 -6.69 -7.66 11.89
CA ASN A 74 -6.67 -7.04 13.22
C ASN A 74 -5.26 -7.06 13.77
N GLY A 75 -4.85 -5.99 14.46
CA GLY A 75 -3.56 -5.94 15.13
C GLY A 75 -2.93 -4.56 15.14
N ILE A 76 -1.63 -4.53 15.40
CA ILE A 76 -0.81 -3.33 15.37
C ILE A 76 -0.81 -2.79 13.93
N LYS A 77 -0.99 -1.48 13.75
CA LYS A 77 -0.94 -0.87 12.42
C LYS A 77 0.39 -1.21 11.75
N PRO A 78 0.40 -1.52 10.43
CA PRO A 78 1.64 -1.82 9.74
C PRO A 78 2.57 -0.61 9.80
N LEU A 79 3.85 -0.89 10.00
CA LEU A 79 4.88 0.14 9.97
C LEU A 79 5.43 0.24 8.55
N LEU A 80 5.22 1.40 7.92
CA LEU A 80 5.88 1.73 6.66
C LEU A 80 7.05 2.68 6.97
N SER A 81 8.27 2.14 7.00
CA SER A 81 9.48 2.94 7.23
C SER A 81 10.10 3.35 5.91
N GLY A 82 9.78 4.58 5.49
CA GLY A 82 10.41 5.25 4.36
C GLY A 82 11.77 5.84 4.72
N ASN A 83 12.82 5.54 3.93
CA ASN A 83 14.11 6.23 4.05
C ASN A 83 14.03 7.58 3.30
N SER A 84 13.20 8.50 3.76
CA SER A 84 13.40 9.92 3.43
C SER A 84 14.64 10.39 4.18
N ARG A 85 15.65 10.88 3.44
CA ARG A 85 16.79 11.64 4.01
C ARG A 85 16.35 13.03 4.49
N THR A 86 15.19 13.09 5.12
CA THR A 86 14.53 14.25 5.69
C THR A 86 13.62 13.69 6.77
N ASP A 87 14.19 13.63 7.98
CA ASP A 87 13.55 13.46 9.29
C ASP A 87 12.14 12.82 9.31
N GLN A 88 12.08 11.55 9.74
CA GLN A 88 10.90 10.89 10.31
C GLN A 88 9.57 11.00 9.54
N SER A 89 9.51 10.45 8.32
CA SER A 89 8.23 10.22 7.64
C SER A 89 7.65 8.85 7.99
N VAL A 90 7.18 8.66 9.23
CA VAL A 90 6.34 7.49 9.55
C VAL A 90 4.96 7.75 8.94
N LEU A 91 4.66 7.14 7.79
CA LEU A 91 3.32 7.17 7.21
C LEU A 91 2.41 6.30 8.10
N SER A 92 1.79 6.91 9.11
CA SER A 92 0.71 6.26 9.84
C SER A 92 -0.52 6.25 8.95
N PHE A 93 -1.03 5.07 8.59
CA PHE A 93 -2.28 4.94 7.85
C PHE A 93 -3.45 5.41 8.74
N SER A 94 -3.72 6.71 8.70
CA SER A 94 -4.95 7.33 9.21
C SER A 94 -5.70 7.84 7.99
N ASN A 95 -6.53 6.97 7.40
CA ASN A 95 -7.51 7.25 6.34
C ASN A 95 -7.17 8.51 5.51
N PHE A 96 -6.17 8.40 4.64
CA PHE A 96 -5.82 9.47 3.73
C PHE A 96 -6.86 9.47 2.60
N LYS A 97 -7.90 10.31 2.75
CA LYS A 97 -8.73 10.76 1.63
C LYS A 97 -7.98 11.90 0.96
N ARG A 98 -7.65 11.76 -0.31
CA ARG A 98 -7.15 12.84 -1.17
C ARG A 98 -8.12 13.06 -2.30
#